data_AF-A0A7S0MKX3-F1
#
_entry.id   AF-A0A7S0MKX3-F1
#
_cell.length_a   1.000
_cell.length_b   1.000
_cell.length_c   1.000
_cell.angle_alpha   90.00
_cell.angle_beta   90.00
_cell.angle_gamma   90.00
#
_symmetry.space_group_name_H-M   'P 1'
#
loop_
_entity.id
_entity.type
_entity.pdbx_description
1 polymer ?
#
loop_
_entity_poly.entity_id
_entity_poly.type
_entity_poly.pdbx_seq_one_letter_code
_entity_poly.pdbx_strand_id
1 'polypeptide(L)'
;RIPVVADLVELPLTKKAKLERFEVIAIVMYTGPMYVVYNTILRKFPEDMYQKFQKFDNLFPTTIFVLASAVQKVSRVMKIPENLILYRGLGGTSDLPDSFFQLDEHGCKGFV
;
A
#
# COMPACT_ATOMS: atom_id res chain seq x y z
N ARG A 1 17.20 2.57 -7.28
CA ARG A 1 17.65 3.30 -6.07
C ARG A 1 16.43 3.51 -5.19
N ILE A 2 16.47 3.10 -3.92
CA ILE A 2 15.39 3.37 -2.97
C ILE A 2 15.42 4.88 -2.66
N PRO A 3 14.34 5.63 -2.90
CA PRO A 3 14.31 7.06 -2.61
C PRO A 3 14.47 7.29 -1.10
N VAL A 4 15.28 8.28 -0.74
CA VAL A 4 15.46 8.63 0.67
C VAL A 4 14.18 9.33 1.15
N VAL A 5 13.78 9.12 2.40
CA VAL A 5 12.57 9.76 2.97
C VAL A 5 12.60 11.28 2.80
N ALA A 6 13.78 11.91 2.90
CA ALA A 6 13.97 13.33 2.65
C ALA A 6 13.49 13.75 1.26
N ASP A 7 13.81 12.96 0.23
CA ASP A 7 13.38 13.24 -1.14
C ASP A 7 11.86 13.10 -1.31
N LEU A 8 11.25 12.14 -0.61
CA LEU A 8 9.80 11.90 -0.65
C LEU A 8 9.00 13.00 0.04
N VAL A 9 9.57 13.61 1.09
CA VAL A 9 8.98 14.78 1.77
C VAL A 9 8.88 15.97 0.81
N GLU A 10 9.85 16.10 -0.09
CA GLU A 10 9.92 17.24 -1.00
C GLU A 10 8.98 17.14 -2.22
N LEU A 11 8.35 15.99 -2.45
CA LEU A 11 7.46 15.78 -3.60
C LEU A 11 6.30 16.78 -3.62
N PRO A 12 5.89 17.28 -4.80
CA PRO A 12 4.80 18.25 -4.91
C PRO A 12 3.50 17.77 -4.25
N LEU A 13 3.18 16.48 -4.38
CA LEU A 13 2.00 15.88 -3.77
C LEU A 13 2.07 15.90 -2.24
N THR A 14 3.23 15.55 -1.67
CA THR A 14 3.48 15.53 -0.22
C THR A 14 3.33 16.94 0.37
N LYS A 15 3.91 17.95 -0.29
CA LYS A 15 3.76 19.36 0.09
C LYS A 15 2.32 19.84 -0.03
N LYS A 16 1.64 19.51 -1.13
CA LYS A 16 0.24 19.88 -1.37
C LYS A 16 -0.69 19.29 -0.30
N ALA A 17 -0.49 18.01 0.05
CA ALA A 17 -1.25 17.31 1.08
C ALA A 17 -0.88 17.72 2.51
N LYS A 18 0.21 18.48 2.71
CA LYS A 18 0.76 18.83 4.02
C LYS A 18 1.02 17.58 4.88
N LEU A 19 1.67 16.59 4.27
CA LEU A 19 2.10 15.41 4.99
C LEU A 19 3.31 15.73 5.85
N GLU A 20 3.28 15.22 7.08
CA GLU A 20 4.41 15.27 7.98
C GLU A 20 5.41 14.16 7.68
N ARG A 21 6.67 14.32 8.11
CA ARG A 21 7.71 13.32 7.87
C ARG A 21 7.33 11.92 8.37
N PHE A 22 6.64 11.82 9.51
CA PHE A 22 6.21 10.54 10.08
C PHE A 22 5.09 9.88 9.26
N GLU A 23 4.23 10.65 8.59
CA GLU A 23 3.22 10.14 7.66
C GLU A 23 3.87 9.56 6.40
N VAL A 24 4.89 10.25 5.87
CA VAL A 24 5.69 9.75 4.74
C VAL A 24 6.39 8.44 5.10
N ILE A 25 6.97 8.35 6.30
CA ILE A 25 7.58 7.10 6.79
C ILE A 25 6.54 5.98 6.90
N ALA A 26 5.34 6.26 7.42
CA ALA A 26 4.27 5.27 7.51
C ALA A 26 3.83 4.74 6.14
N ILE A 27 3.72 5.62 5.13
CA ILE A 27 3.43 5.22 3.74
C ILE A 27 4.54 4.29 3.22
N VAL A 28 5.81 4.68 3.39
CA VAL A 28 6.96 3.87 2.94
C VAL A 28 6.95 2.49 3.61
N MET A 29 6.72 2.44 4.94
CA MET A 29 6.62 1.18 5.68
C MET A 29 5.48 0.30 5.15
N TYR A 30 4.30 0.88 4.90
CA TYR A 30 3.16 0.16 4.35
C TYR A 30 3.48 -0.42 2.97
N THR A 31 4.06 0.38 2.07
CA THR A 31 4.45 -0.09 0.73
C THR A 31 5.62 -1.09 0.74
N GLY A 32 6.33 -1.19 1.86
CA GLY A 32 7.37 -2.17 2.11
C GLY A 32 6.81 -3.44 2.76
N PRO A 33 7.44 -3.99 3.81
CA PRO A 33 6.99 -5.25 4.42
C PRO A 33 5.79 -5.10 5.36
N MET A 34 5.49 -3.89 5.84
CA MET A 34 4.50 -3.71 6.92
C MET A 34 3.05 -3.86 6.47
N TYR A 35 2.75 -3.85 5.16
CA TYR A 35 1.37 -4.15 4.71
C TYR A 35 0.88 -5.50 5.21
N VAL A 36 1.77 -6.50 5.33
CA VAL A 36 1.41 -7.83 5.83
C VAL A 36 0.90 -7.73 7.27
N VAL A 37 1.67 -7.07 8.13
CA VAL A 37 1.35 -6.92 9.55
C VAL A 37 0.09 -6.06 9.75
N TYR A 38 0.03 -4.87 9.12
CA TYR A 38 -1.10 -3.96 9.32
C TYR A 38 -2.40 -4.55 8.76
N ASN A 39 -2.37 -5.15 7.57
CA ASN A 39 -3.57 -5.79 7.02
C ASN A 39 -3.98 -7.01 7.86
N THR A 40 -3.02 -7.75 8.44
CA THR A 40 -3.33 -8.87 9.34
C THR A 40 -4.07 -8.40 10.58
N ILE A 41 -3.60 -7.33 11.22
CA ILE A 41 -4.23 -6.76 12.41
C ILE A 41 -5.62 -6.22 12.10
N LEU A 42 -5.78 -5.51 10.98
CA LEU A 42 -7.06 -4.93 10.57
C LEU A 42 -8.08 -5.99 10.16
N ARG A 43 -7.64 -7.08 9.51
CA ARG A 43 -8.51 -8.17 9.04
C ARG A 43 -8.70 -9.29 10.05
N LYS A 44 -7.84 -9.36 11.07
CA LYS A 44 -7.68 -10.51 11.96
C LYS A 44 -7.46 -11.81 11.17
N PHE A 45 -6.62 -11.73 10.14
CA PHE A 45 -6.33 -12.85 9.23
C PHE A 45 -4.92 -12.74 8.63
N PRO A 46 -4.12 -13.83 8.58
CA PRO A 46 -4.44 -15.16 9.09
C PRO A 46 -4.43 -15.18 10.63
N GLU A 47 -5.31 -16.01 11.22
CA GLU A 47 -5.60 -16.00 12.66
C GLU A 47 -4.36 -16.31 13.51
N ASP A 48 -3.51 -17.23 13.06
CA ASP A 48 -2.28 -17.62 13.76
C ASP A 48 -1.30 -16.45 13.91
N MET A 49 -1.22 -15.59 12.88
CA MET A 49 -0.39 -14.40 12.88
C MET A 49 -1.02 -13.31 13.75
N TYR A 50 -2.34 -13.13 13.66
CA TYR A 50 -3.07 -12.17 14.50
C TYR A 50 -2.91 -12.48 16.00
N GLN A 51 -3.14 -13.73 16.41
CA GLN A 51 -3.02 -14.15 17.81
C GLN A 51 -1.62 -13.91 18.38
N LYS A 52 -0.56 -14.09 17.58
CA LYS A 52 0.81 -13.76 18.00
C LYS A 52 0.93 -12.28 18.37
N PHE A 53 0.45 -11.37 17.53
CA PHE A 53 0.51 -9.92 17.81
C PHE A 53 -0.40 -9.52 18.98
N GLN A 54 -1.60 -10.10 19.07
CA GLN A 54 -2.53 -9.84 20.15
C GLN A 54 -1.98 -10.29 21.51
N LYS A 55 -1.33 -11.47 21.56
CA LYS A 55 -0.75 -12.02 22.80
C LYS A 55 0.31 -11.10 23.42
N PHE A 56 1.05 -10.37 22.59
CA PHE A 56 2.10 -9.45 23.04
C PHE A 56 1.66 -7.97 23.03
N ASP A 57 0.35 -7.70 22.93
CA ASP A 57 -0.24 -6.36 22.88
C ASP A 57 0.41 -5.43 21.83
N ASN A 58 0.83 -6.01 20.70
CA ASN A 58 1.53 -5.29 19.64
C ASN A 58 0.65 -5.13 18.40
N LEU A 59 -0.44 -4.36 18.56
CA LEU A 59 -1.44 -4.12 17.51
C LEU A 59 -1.15 -2.88 16.65
N PHE A 60 -0.02 -2.21 16.86
CA PHE A 60 0.42 -1.04 16.10
C PHE A 60 -0.65 0.07 15.89
N PRO A 61 -1.49 0.42 16.88
CA PRO A 61 -2.60 1.36 16.68
C PRO A 61 -2.11 2.74 16.23
N THR A 62 -0.99 3.21 16.78
CA THR A 62 -0.40 4.52 16.43
C THR A 62 0.04 4.59 14.98
N THR A 63 0.71 3.55 14.46
CA THR A 63 1.20 3.58 13.07
C THR A 63 0.06 3.41 12.07
N ILE A 64 -0.94 2.60 12.41
CA ILE A 64 -2.18 2.47 11.62
C ILE A 64 -2.91 3.82 11.58
N PHE A 65 -3.01 4.52 12.71
CA PHE A 65 -3.62 5.84 12.78
C PHE A 65 -2.87 6.86 11.92
N VAL A 66 -1.53 6.90 12.01
CA VAL A 66 -0.70 7.78 11.18
C VAL A 66 -0.89 7.48 9.69
N LEU A 67 -0.92 6.20 9.29
CA LEU A 67 -1.17 5.81 7.91
C LEU A 67 -2.56 6.27 7.43
N ALA A 68 -3.59 6.10 8.25
CA ALA A 68 -4.94 6.57 7.95
C ALA A 68 -5.00 8.10 7.79
N SER A 69 -4.33 8.85 8.68
CA SER A 69 -4.18 10.31 8.58
C SER A 69 -3.54 10.71 7.24
N ALA A 70 -2.45 10.03 6.86
CA ALA A 70 -1.74 10.29 5.62
C ALA A 70 -2.64 10.08 4.38
N VAL A 71 -3.37 8.96 4.33
CA VAL A 71 -4.32 8.64 3.25
C VAL A 71 -5.43 9.69 3.16
N GLN A 72 -6.00 10.11 4.29
CA GLN A 72 -7.03 11.14 4.33
C GLN A 72 -6.53 12.51 3.86
N LYS A 73 -5.29 12.88 4.16
CA LYS A 73 -4.69 14.12 3.67
C LYS A 73 -4.46 14.08 2.16
N VAL A 74 -3.95 12.96 1.64
CA VAL A 74 -3.74 12.76 0.19
C VAL A 74 -5.06 12.79 -0.56
N SER A 75 -6.11 12.13 -0.05
CA SER A 75 -7.41 12.08 -0.72
C SER A 75 -8.08 13.46 -0.86
N ARG A 76 -7.80 14.40 0.05
CA ARG A 76 -8.32 15.78 -0.04
C ARG A 76 -7.70 16.57 -1.20
N VAL A 77 -6.52 16.19 -1.68
CA VAL A 77 -5.79 16.94 -2.71
C VAL A 77 -5.64 16.19 -4.04
N MET A 78 -6.07 14.93 -4.07
CA MET A 78 -6.15 14.08 -5.25
C MET A 78 -7.60 13.82 -5.63
N LYS A 79 -8.05 14.42 -6.74
CA LYS A 79 -9.33 14.07 -7.34
C LYS A 79 -9.17 12.75 -8.09
N ILE A 80 -9.96 11.75 -7.73
CA ILE A 80 -10.05 10.48 -8.44
C ILE A 80 -10.95 10.71 -9.66
N PRO A 81 -10.46 10.53 -10.90
CA PRO A 81 -11.30 10.64 -12.10
C PRO A 81 -12.44 9.62 -12.08
N GLU A 82 -13.62 9.99 -12.57
CA GLU A 82 -14.81 9.12 -12.57
C GLU A 82 -14.63 7.86 -13.42
N ASN A 83 -13.80 7.92 -14.45
CA ASN A 83 -13.49 6.83 -15.37
C ASN A 83 -12.15 6.12 -15.06
N LEU A 84 -11.62 6.28 -13.84
CA LEU A 84 -10.37 5.62 -13.45
C LEU A 84 -10.60 4.13 -13.18
N ILE A 85 -10.01 3.28 -14.03
CA ILE A 85 -9.95 1.84 -13.80
C ILE A 85 -8.68 1.51 -13.02
N LEU A 86 -8.83 0.78 -11.90
CA LEU A 86 -7.73 0.29 -11.07
C LEU A 86 -7.67 -1.23 -11.15
N TYR A 87 -6.46 -1.77 -11.16
CA TYR A 87 -6.21 -3.20 -11.19
C TYR A 87 -5.51 -3.65 -9.92
N ARG A 88 -5.90 -4.79 -9.37
CA ARG A 88 -5.27 -5.42 -8.21
C ARG A 88 -5.32 -6.93 -8.37
N GLY A 89 -4.15 -7.58 -8.41
CA GLY A 89 -4.07 -9.03 -8.32
C GLY A 89 -4.54 -9.52 -6.95
N LEU A 90 -5.48 -10.45 -6.93
CA LEU A 90 -5.86 -11.21 -5.75
C LEU A 90 -5.25 -12.61 -5.90
N GLY A 91 -4.37 -13.00 -4.97
CA GLY A 91 -3.83 -14.36 -4.99
C GLY A 91 -4.97 -15.38 -4.84
N GLY A 92 -4.98 -16.40 -5.69
CA GLY A 92 -5.96 -17.50 -5.63
C GLY A 92 -7.05 -17.47 -6.71
N THR A 93 -7.21 -16.39 -7.48
CA THR A 93 -8.14 -16.34 -8.61
C THR A 93 -7.42 -15.87 -9.88
N SER A 94 -7.37 -16.74 -10.88
CA SER A 94 -6.59 -16.60 -12.11
C SER A 94 -7.30 -15.80 -13.21
N ASP A 95 -8.24 -14.92 -12.86
CA ASP A 95 -9.04 -14.19 -13.85
C ASP A 95 -8.30 -12.91 -14.27
N LEU A 96 -7.10 -13.09 -14.83
CA LEU A 96 -6.40 -12.03 -15.57
C LEU A 96 -6.87 -12.07 -17.03
N PRO A 97 -6.89 -10.92 -17.74
CA PRO A 97 -7.17 -10.90 -19.17
C PRO A 97 -6.21 -11.82 -19.95
N ASP A 98 -6.68 -12.44 -21.03
CA ASP A 98 -5.88 -13.38 -21.84
C ASP A 98 -4.54 -12.76 -22.32
N SER A 99 -4.50 -11.45 -22.52
CA SER A 99 -3.29 -10.70 -22.90
C SER A 99 -2.15 -10.80 -21.88
N PHE A 100 -2.44 -11.13 -20.61
CA PHE A 100 -1.39 -11.36 -19.60
C PHE A 100 -0.66 -12.69 -19.80
N PHE A 101 -1.28 -13.65 -20.49
CA PHE A 101 -0.72 -14.97 -20.77
C PHE A 101 -0.08 -15.07 -22.16
N GLN A 102 -0.38 -14.13 -23.05
CA GLN A 102 0.18 -14.05 -24.39
C GLN A 102 1.55 -13.37 -24.39
N LEU A 103 2.43 -13.79 -25.29
CA LEU A 103 3.71 -13.14 -25.53
C LEU A 103 3.49 -11.87 -26.35
N ASP A 104 4.11 -10.77 -25.93
CA ASP A 104 4.17 -9.55 -26.72
C ASP A 104 5.22 -9.66 -27.84
N GLU A 105 5.32 -8.60 -28.65
CA GLU A 105 6.28 -8.49 -29.77
C GLU A 105 7.76 -8.58 -29.32
N HIS A 106 8.03 -8.47 -28.02
CA HIS A 106 9.35 -8.58 -27.41
C HIS A 106 9.55 -9.92 -26.68
N GLY A 107 8.61 -10.87 -26.81
CA GLY A 107 8.68 -12.18 -26.16
C GLY A 107 8.49 -12.13 -24.64
N CYS A 108 7.85 -11.08 -24.12
CA CYS A 108 7.54 -10.92 -22.71
C CYS A 108 6.04 -11.19 -22.46
N LYS A 109 5.69 -11.67 -21.26
CA LYS A 109 4.30 -11.86 -20.84
C LYS A 109 4.09 -11.32 -19.43
N GLY A 110 2.88 -10.86 -19.13
CA GLY A 110 2.53 -10.23 -17.85
C GLY A 110 2.37 -11.22 -16.69
N PHE A 111 2.25 -12.52 -16.99
CA PHE A 111 2.07 -13.59 -16.01
C PHE A 111 2.93 -14.82 -16.35
N VAL A 112 3.62 -15.41 -15.36
CA VAL A 112 4.51 -16.57 -15.53
C VAL A 112 3.74 -17.87 -15.46
#